data_AF-A0A537RGD7-F1
#
_entry.id   AF-A0A537RGD7-F1
#
_cell.length_a   1.000
_cell.length_b   1.000
_cell.length_c   1.000
_cell.angle_alpha   90.00
_cell.angle_beta   90.00
_cell.angle_gamma   90.00
#
_symmetry.space_group_name_H-M   'P 1'
#
loop_
_entity.id
_entity.type
_entity.pdbx_description
1 polymer ?
#
loop_
_entity_poly.entity_id
_entity_poly.type
_entity_poly.pdbx_seq_one_letter_code
_entity_poly.pdbx_strand_id
1 'polypeptide(L)'
;MRTILVIALAIMLMSAGSASAQIVDMNTVTCNDFNGFKKDTTFAIVMWLDAYYRDDDDPPIIDFDKLAKKGARLAVYCGQNPTHSLTTAAEPIMEQK
;
A
#
# COMPACT_ATOMS: atom_id res chain seq x y z
N MET A 1 24.33 27.50 -27.13
CA MET A 1 24.35 27.24 -25.67
C MET A 1 23.02 27.58 -24.99
N ARG A 2 22.47 28.80 -25.14
CA ARG A 2 21.16 29.18 -24.55
C ARG A 2 20.00 28.25 -24.92
N THR A 3 19.90 27.83 -26.18
CA THR A 3 18.83 26.94 -26.66
C THR A 3 18.92 25.51 -26.11
N ILE A 4 20.13 25.00 -25.89
CA ILE A 4 20.37 23.65 -25.33
C ILE A 4 19.97 23.61 -23.84
N LEU A 5 20.25 24.69 -23.10
CA LEU A 5 19.86 24.85 -21.69
C LEU A 5 18.34 24.88 -21.51
N VAL A 6 17.60 25.51 -22.43
CA VAL A 6 16.13 25.59 -22.38
C VAL A 6 15.49 24.23 -22.63
N ILE A 7 16.02 23.44 -23.56
CA ILE A 7 15.51 22.10 -23.87
C ILE A 7 15.76 21.13 -22.70
N ALA A 8 16.95 21.18 -22.09
CA ALA A 8 17.27 20.35 -20.92
C ALA A 8 16.35 20.63 -19.72
N LEU A 9 15.97 21.91 -19.52
CA LEU A 9 15.06 22.30 -18.44
C LEU A 9 13.62 21.84 -18.68
N ALA A 10 13.16 21.84 -19.94
CA ALA A 10 11.81 21.41 -20.30
C ALA A 10 11.60 19.89 -20.10
N ILE A 11 12.63 19.08 -20.33
CA ILE A 11 12.57 17.62 -20.14
C ILE A 11 12.47 17.25 -18.65
N MET A 12 13.09 18.01 -17.76
CA MET A 12 13.00 17.79 -16.30
C MET A 12 11.62 18.11 -15.71
N LEU A 13 10.83 18.96 -16.36
CA LEU A 13 9.47 19.30 -15.90
C LEU A 13 8.44 18.20 -16.24
N MET A 14 8.76 17.30 -17.16
CA MET A 14 7.88 16.20 -17.57
C MET A 14 7.99 14.97 -16.66
N SER A 15 8.96 14.92 -15.73
CA SER A 15 9.12 13.83 -14.76
C SER A 15 8.39 14.07 -13.44
N ALA A 16 7.64 15.18 -13.30
CA ALA A 16 6.67 15.33 -12.23
C ALA A 16 5.51 14.36 -12.50
N GLY A 17 5.66 13.11 -12.05
CA GLY A 17 4.59 12.13 -12.08
C GLY A 17 3.33 12.75 -11.49
N SER A 18 2.20 12.59 -12.18
CA SER A 18 0.93 13.03 -11.67
C SER A 18 0.73 12.40 -10.28
N ALA A 19 0.66 13.25 -9.26
CA ALA A 19 0.12 12.87 -7.96
C ALA A 19 -1.38 12.62 -8.15
N SER A 20 -1.71 11.49 -8.76
CA SER A 20 -3.07 11.00 -8.79
C SER A 20 -3.45 10.74 -7.33
N ALA A 21 -4.51 11.39 -6.87
CA ALA A 21 -5.17 11.02 -5.62
C ALA A 21 -5.73 9.60 -5.83
N GLN A 22 -4.92 8.59 -5.49
CA GLN A 22 -5.35 7.20 -5.58
C GLN A 22 -6.41 6.97 -4.50
N ILE A 23 -7.64 6.77 -4.94
CA ILE A 23 -8.71 6.29 -4.08
C ILE A 23 -8.63 4.77 -4.13
N VAL A 24 -8.34 4.13 -3.00
CA VAL A 24 -8.37 2.68 -2.90
C VAL A 24 -9.62 2.30 -2.11
N ASP A 25 -10.61 1.77 -2.83
CA ASP A 25 -11.84 1.27 -2.21
C ASP A 25 -11.58 -0.12 -1.62
N MET A 26 -11.54 -0.20 -0.29
CA MET A 26 -11.29 -1.45 0.44
C MET A 26 -12.36 -2.52 0.21
N ASN A 27 -13.54 -2.16 -0.30
CA ASN A 27 -14.60 -3.13 -0.62
C ASN A 27 -14.34 -3.89 -1.92
N THR A 28 -13.57 -3.31 -2.85
CA THR A 28 -13.40 -3.84 -4.20
C THR A 28 -11.94 -4.16 -4.55
N VAL A 29 -10.97 -3.63 -3.81
CA VAL A 29 -9.54 -3.89 -4.03
C VAL A 29 -9.21 -5.38 -3.89
N THR A 30 -8.43 -5.89 -4.84
CA THR A 30 -8.01 -7.29 -4.89
C THR A 30 -6.57 -7.47 -4.41
N CYS A 31 -6.21 -8.72 -4.14
CA CYS A 31 -4.83 -9.11 -3.89
C CYS A 31 -3.88 -8.83 -5.09
N ASN A 32 -4.38 -8.91 -6.33
CA ASN A 32 -3.61 -8.53 -7.52
C ASN A 32 -3.28 -7.03 -7.51
N ASP A 33 -4.25 -6.18 -7.15
CA ASP A 33 -4.04 -4.73 -7.06
C ASP A 33 -3.02 -4.40 -5.97
N PHE A 34 -3.14 -5.03 -4.81
CA PHE A 34 -2.22 -4.84 -3.67
C PHE A 34 -0.75 -5.10 -4.05
N ASN A 35 -0.49 -6.16 -4.80
CA ASN A 35 0.84 -6.50 -5.28
C ASN A 35 1.34 -5.57 -6.39
N GLY A 36 0.43 -4.90 -7.11
CA GLY A 36 0.75 -3.90 -8.14
C GLY A 36 1.01 -2.50 -7.59
N PHE A 37 0.59 -2.20 -6.35
CA PHE A 37 0.79 -0.89 -5.75
C PHE A 37 2.25 -0.58 -5.44
N LYS A 38 2.56 0.72 -5.40
CA LYS A 38 3.86 1.22 -4.97
C LYS A 38 4.05 0.95 -3.48
N LYS A 39 5.31 0.78 -3.05
CA LYS A 39 5.67 0.41 -1.68
C LYS A 39 5.09 1.33 -0.60
N ASP A 40 5.05 2.64 -0.85
CA ASP A 40 4.45 3.65 0.04
C ASP A 40 2.94 3.45 0.20
N THR A 41 2.26 3.15 -0.90
CA THR A 41 0.82 2.87 -0.96
C THR A 41 0.50 1.55 -0.26
N THR A 42 1.27 0.49 -0.56
CA THR A 42 1.19 -0.80 0.12
C THR A 42 1.39 -0.64 1.63
N PHE A 43 2.37 0.14 2.06
CA PHE A 43 2.62 0.42 3.47
C PHE A 43 1.44 1.15 4.13
N ALA A 44 0.89 2.18 3.49
CA ALA A 44 -0.28 2.90 3.99
C ALA A 44 -1.51 1.98 4.13
N ILE A 45 -1.74 1.10 3.16
CA ILE A 45 -2.82 0.11 3.21
C ILE A 45 -2.59 -0.89 4.36
N VAL A 46 -1.38 -1.41 4.52
CA VAL A 46 -1.07 -2.35 5.62
C VAL A 46 -1.25 -1.68 6.99
N MET A 47 -0.82 -0.43 7.14
CA MET A 47 -1.03 0.34 8.38
C MET A 47 -2.52 0.58 8.65
N TRP A 48 -3.30 0.93 7.62
CA TRP A 48 -4.73 1.11 7.75
C TRP A 48 -5.43 -0.20 8.15
N LEU A 49 -5.09 -1.32 7.50
CA LEU A 49 -5.62 -2.64 7.84
C LEU A 49 -5.23 -3.06 9.27
N ASP A 50 -3.98 -2.85 9.66
CA ASP A 50 -3.52 -3.17 11.02
C ASP A 50 -4.36 -2.43 12.06
N ALA A 51 -4.65 -1.14 11.86
CA ALA A 51 -5.51 -0.36 12.75
C ALA A 51 -7.00 -0.72 12.64
N TYR A 52 -7.50 -1.02 11.43
CA TYR A 52 -8.90 -1.36 11.17
C TYR A 52 -9.34 -2.64 11.88
N TYR A 53 -8.41 -3.60 12.07
CA TYR A 53 -8.66 -4.88 12.75
C TYR A 53 -8.21 -4.88 14.23
N ARG A 54 -7.94 -3.72 14.84
CA ARG A 54 -7.68 -3.62 16.29
C ARG A 54 -8.97 -3.55 17.07
N ASP A 55 -8.93 -4.10 18.27
CA ASP A 55 -9.99 -3.91 19.25
C ASP A 55 -9.91 -2.51 19.87
N ASP A 56 -11.03 -2.00 20.37
CA ASP A 56 -11.13 -0.64 20.92
C ASP A 56 -10.23 -0.43 22.16
N ASP A 57 -9.88 -1.50 22.88
CA ASP A 57 -9.04 -1.48 24.08
C ASP A 57 -7.56 -1.81 23.81
N ASP A 58 -7.18 -2.06 22.55
CA ASP A 58 -5.78 -2.26 22.19
C ASP A 58 -4.94 -1.01 22.51
N PRO A 59 -3.70 -1.17 23.03
CA PRO A 59 -2.81 -0.04 23.25
C PRO A 59 -2.55 0.74 21.95
N PRO A 60 -2.51 2.09 21.96
CA PRO A 60 -2.29 2.92 20.78
C PRO A 60 -0.80 2.93 20.36
N ILE A 61 -0.24 1.75 20.10
CA ILE A 61 1.16 1.51 19.79
C ILE A 61 1.25 1.00 18.35
N ILE A 62 2.08 1.65 17.53
CA ILE A 62 2.44 1.14 16.21
C ILE A 62 3.78 0.41 16.34
N ASP A 63 3.74 -0.92 16.19
CA ASP A 63 4.94 -1.76 16.13
C ASP A 63 5.29 -2.01 14.66
N PHE A 64 6.29 -1.27 14.15
CA PHE A 64 6.70 -1.37 12.75
C PHE A 64 7.31 -2.73 12.38
N ASP A 65 7.91 -3.46 13.33
CA ASP A 65 8.44 -4.79 13.07
C ASP A 65 7.31 -5.81 12.91
N LYS A 66 6.28 -5.74 13.77
CA LYS A 66 5.07 -6.55 13.63
C LYS A 66 4.31 -6.20 12.35
N LEU A 67 4.20 -4.91 12.03
CA LEU A 67 3.56 -4.42 10.82
C LEU A 67 4.26 -4.93 9.56
N ALA A 68 5.60 -4.87 9.52
CA ALA A 68 6.39 -5.40 8.40
C ALA A 68 6.17 -6.91 8.22
N LYS A 69 6.13 -7.68 9.31
CA LYS A 69 5.85 -9.13 9.27
C LYS A 69 4.43 -9.42 8.77
N LYS A 70 3.42 -8.69 9.25
CA LYS A 70 2.03 -8.80 8.78
C LYS A 70 1.92 -8.48 7.29
N GLY A 71 2.52 -7.37 6.85
CA GLY A 71 2.58 -6.98 5.43
C GLY A 71 3.25 -8.03 4.54
N ALA A 72 4.35 -8.64 5.00
CA ALA A 72 5.01 -9.72 4.27
C ALA A 72 4.11 -10.96 4.12
N ARG A 73 3.41 -11.38 5.19
CA ARG A 73 2.46 -12.49 5.11
C ARG A 73 1.30 -12.18 4.15
N LEU A 74 0.78 -10.95 4.19
CA LEU A 74 -0.27 -10.51 3.29
C LEU A 74 0.18 -10.55 1.83
N ALA A 75 1.39 -10.06 1.52
CA ALA A 75 1.96 -10.11 0.18
C ALA A 75 2.13 -11.56 -0.33
N VAL A 76 2.57 -12.48 0.53
CA VAL A 76 2.68 -13.91 0.19
C VAL A 76 1.31 -14.50 -0.13
N TYR A 77 0.31 -14.29 0.75
CA TYR A 77 -1.06 -14.77 0.51
C TYR A 77 -1.61 -14.21 -0.81
N CYS A 78 -1.46 -12.91 -1.03
CA CYS A 78 -1.97 -12.26 -2.22
C CYS A 78 -1.26 -12.70 -3.51
N GLY A 79 0.03 -13.03 -3.44
CA GLY A 79 0.75 -13.63 -4.55
C GLY A 79 0.20 -15.01 -4.97
N GLN A 80 -0.40 -15.75 -4.04
CA GLN A 80 -1.00 -17.06 -4.30
C GLN A 80 -2.49 -16.98 -4.69
N ASN A 81 -3.18 -15.89 -4.29
CA ASN A 81 -4.63 -15.75 -4.44
C ASN A 81 -5.00 -14.39 -5.08
N PRO A 82 -4.61 -14.11 -6.33
CA PRO A 82 -4.71 -12.78 -6.93
C PRO A 82 -6.15 -12.25 -7.05
N THR A 83 -7.15 -13.13 -7.12
CA THR A 83 -8.57 -12.75 -7.30
C THR A 83 -9.32 -12.54 -5.99
N HIS A 84 -8.73 -12.86 -4.84
CA HIS A 84 -9.38 -12.62 -3.54
C HIS A 84 -9.45 -11.12 -3.25
N SER A 85 -10.49 -10.68 -2.52
CA SER A 85 -10.52 -9.34 -1.96
C SER A 85 -9.38 -9.20 -0.95
N LEU A 86 -8.82 -7.99 -0.84
CA LEU A 86 -7.73 -7.75 0.09
C LEU A 86 -8.15 -7.95 1.55
N THR A 87 -9.39 -7.61 1.89
CA THR A 87 -9.94 -7.78 3.25
C THR A 87 -10.07 -9.25 3.65
N THR A 88 -10.45 -10.14 2.71
CA THR A 88 -10.47 -11.60 2.95
C THR A 88 -9.07 -12.13 3.31
N ALA A 89 -8.03 -11.59 2.67
CA ALA A 89 -6.65 -11.95 2.97
C ALA A 89 -6.17 -11.33 4.30
N ALA A 90 -6.60 -10.10 4.60
CA ALA A 90 -6.13 -9.33 5.73
C ALA A 90 -6.71 -9.81 7.07
N GLU A 91 -8.00 -10.14 7.14
CA GLU A 91 -8.70 -10.53 8.37
C GLU A 91 -7.91 -11.56 9.22
N PRO A 92 -7.55 -12.76 8.72
CA PRO A 92 -6.81 -13.74 9.52
C PRO A 92 -5.34 -13.37 9.80
N ILE A 93 -4.79 -12.36 9.12
CA ILE A 93 -3.38 -11.94 9.25
C ILE A 93 -3.23 -10.77 10.22
N MET A 94 -4.22 -9.88 10.24
CA MET A 94 -4.22 -8.63 10.99
C MET A 94 -4.84 -8.78 12.36
N GLU A 95 -5.86 -9.65 12.51
CA GLU A 95 -6.45 -9.97 13.81
C GLU A 95 -5.39 -10.44 14.81
N GLN A 96 -5.45 -9.90 16.02
CA GLN A 96 -4.57 -10.25 17.13
C GLN A 96 -5.22 -11.36 17.97
N LYS A 97 -5.34 -12.59 17.46
CA LYS A 97 -5.65 -13.74 18.31
C LYS A 97 -4.43 -14.30 19.02
#